data_AF-A0A9X2GZF3-F1
#
_entry.id   AF-A0A9X2GZF3-F1
#
_cell.length_a   1.000
_cell.length_b   1.000
_cell.length_c   1.000
_cell.angle_alpha   90.00
_cell.angle_beta   90.00
_cell.angle_gamma   90.00
#
_symmetry.space_group_name_H-M   'P 1'
#
loop_
_entity.id
_entity.type
_entity.pdbx_description
1 polymer ?
#
loop_
_entity_poly.entity_id
_entity_poly.type
_entity_poly.pdbx_seq_one_letter_code
_entity_poly.pdbx_strand_id
1 'polypeptide(L)'
;MFANLTGWHFLIILVIILLLFGAPKLPALARSLGQSMKILKSEVRDPEADAKDGTAGSAGDDAASTPPAATADGTKKPDSSSGA
;
A
#
# COMPACT_ATOMS: atom_id res chain seq x y z
N MET A 1 -10.32 -12.34 36.67
CA MET A 1 -11.62 -11.82 36.22
C MET A 1 -11.50 -10.96 34.95
N PHE A 2 -10.69 -11.37 33.97
CA PHE A 2 -10.41 -10.56 32.75
C PHE A 2 -10.66 -11.32 31.44
N ALA A 3 -10.98 -12.62 31.51
CA ALA A 3 -11.19 -13.47 30.34
C ALA A 3 -12.54 -13.25 29.64
N ASN A 4 -13.40 -12.39 30.20
CA ASN A 4 -14.67 -12.00 29.59
C ASN A 4 -14.56 -10.73 28.75
N LEU A 5 -13.39 -10.08 28.63
CA LEU A 5 -13.18 -8.98 27.68
C LEU A 5 -12.96 -9.54 26.27
N THR A 6 -14.03 -10.18 25.78
CA THR A 6 -14.64 -9.75 24.54
C THR A 6 -13.68 -9.50 23.38
N GLY A 7 -13.01 -10.55 22.90
CA GLY A 7 -12.54 -10.57 21.51
C GLY A 7 -13.67 -10.19 20.53
N TRP A 8 -14.92 -10.48 20.92
CA TRP A 8 -16.10 -10.03 20.19
C TRP A 8 -16.34 -8.49 20.24
N HIS A 9 -15.97 -7.77 21.29
CA HIS A 9 -16.13 -6.31 21.27
C HIS A 9 -15.15 -5.66 20.29
N PHE A 10 -13.92 -6.19 20.19
CA PHE A 10 -12.94 -5.69 19.23
C PHE A 10 -13.41 -5.81 17.78
N LEU A 11 -14.04 -6.94 17.45
CA LEU A 11 -14.66 -7.17 16.15
C LEU A 11 -15.85 -6.22 15.89
N ILE A 12 -16.71 -5.92 16.88
CA ILE A 12 -17.77 -4.89 16.73
C ILE A 12 -17.16 -3.51 16.41
N ILE A 13 -16.10 -3.12 17.13
CA ILE A 13 -15.43 -1.83 16.94
C ILE A 13 -14.80 -1.77 15.55
N LEU A 14 -14.16 -2.84 15.11
CA LEU A 14 -13.60 -2.97 13.78
C LEU A 14 -14.68 -2.77 12.71
N VAL A 15 -15.84 -3.41 12.86
CA VAL A 15 -16.99 -3.24 11.93
C VAL A 15 -17.45 -1.78 11.87
N ILE A 16 -17.59 -1.10 13.02
CA ILE A 16 -17.97 0.32 13.06
C ILE A 16 -16.93 1.19 12.32
N ILE A 17 -15.64 0.95 12.54
CA ILE A 17 -14.57 1.68 11.85
C ILE A 17 -14.62 1.41 10.34
N LEU A 18 -14.84 0.16 9.91
CA LEU A 18 -15.01 -0.17 8.49
C LEU A 18 -16.23 0.53 7.87
N LEU A 19 -17.33 0.70 8.62
CA LEU A 19 -18.52 1.42 8.17
C LEU A 19 -18.24 2.93 8.00
N LEU A 20 -17.45 3.54 8.90
CA LEU A 20 -17.12 4.96 8.86
C LEU A 20 -16.03 5.29 7.83
N PHE A 21 -14.97 4.49 7.77
CA PHE A 21 -13.80 4.73 6.93
C PHE A 21 -13.90 4.04 5.57
N GLY A 22 -14.63 2.94 5.47
CA GLY A 22 -14.73 2.10 4.28
C GLY A 22 -13.60 1.05 4.18
N ALA A 23 -13.89 -0.05 3.50
CA ALA A 23 -12.95 -1.15 3.26
C ALA A 23 -11.59 -0.74 2.62
N PRO A 24 -11.51 0.18 1.64
CA PRO A 24 -10.22 0.51 1.01
C PRO A 24 -9.37 1.51 1.83
N LYS A 25 -9.95 2.26 2.78
CA LYS A 25 -9.21 3.30 3.51
C LYS A 25 -8.40 2.76 4.68
N LEU A 26 -8.86 1.71 5.36
CA LEU A 26 -8.09 1.06 6.42
C LEU A 26 -6.77 0.43 5.95
N PRO A 27 -6.71 -0.37 4.87
CA PRO A 27 -5.45 -0.93 4.40
C PRO A 27 -4.51 0.15 3.86
N ALA A 28 -5.04 1.22 3.26
CA ALA A 28 -4.24 2.35 2.81
C ALA A 28 -3.56 3.09 3.97
N LEU A 29 -4.31 3.40 5.04
CA LEU A 29 -3.77 4.03 6.25
C LEU A 29 -2.78 3.11 6.99
N ALA A 30 -3.08 1.82 7.06
CA ALA A 30 -2.18 0.83 7.67
C ALA A 30 -0.86 0.71 6.88
N ARG A 31 -0.92 0.76 5.54
CA ARG A 31 0.28 0.79 4.69
C ARG A 31 1.13 2.03 4.94
N SER A 32 0.54 3.22 4.95
CA SER A 32 1.31 4.45 5.13
C SER A 32 1.93 4.54 6.52
N LEU A 33 1.18 4.20 7.59
CA LEU A 33 1.74 4.14 8.94
C LEU A 33 2.78 3.03 9.08
N GLY A 34 2.54 1.86 8.48
CA GLY A 34 3.47 0.73 8.53
C GLY A 34 4.81 1.03 7.88
N GLN A 35 4.81 1.75 6.76
CA GLN A 35 6.04 2.19 6.10
C GLN A 35 6.83 3.18 6.97
N SER A 36 6.18 4.18 7.56
CA SER A 36 6.84 5.11 8.49
C SER A 36 7.39 4.41 9.74
N MET A 37 6.62 3.47 10.29
CA MET A 37 7.04 2.66 11.44
C MET A 37 8.20 1.74 11.08
N LYS A 38 8.25 1.15 9.88
CA LYS A 38 9.35 0.28 9.45
C LYS A 38 10.66 1.05 9.31
N ILE A 39 10.62 2.26 8.75
CA ILE A 39 11.80 3.12 8.63
C ILE A 39 12.32 3.49 10.03
N LEU A 40 11.45 3.99 10.91
CA LEU A 40 11.83 4.32 12.29
C LEU A 40 12.34 3.09 13.05
N LYS A 41 11.71 1.92 12.86
CA LYS A 41 12.11 0.66 13.49
C LYS A 41 13.46 0.17 12.99
N SER A 42 13.77 0.38 11.71
CA SER A 42 15.05 0.02 11.10
C SER A 42 16.18 0.97 11.47
N GLU A 43 15.89 2.26 11.68
CA GLU A 43 16.89 3.23 12.16
C GLU A 43 17.17 3.08 13.65
N VAL A 44 16.17 2.70 14.44
CA VAL A 44 16.30 2.51 15.90
C VAL A 44 16.79 1.11 16.28
N ARG A 45 16.75 0.13 15.37
CA ARG A 45 17.29 -1.21 15.62
C ARG A 45 18.70 -1.33 15.03
N ASP A 46 19.68 -1.55 15.91
CA ASP A 46 21.05 -1.93 15.55
C ASP A 46 21.11 -3.17 14.64
N PRO A 47 22.15 -3.29 13.79
CA PRO A 47 22.23 -4.25 12.66
C PRO A 47 22.23 -5.74 13.03
N GLU A 48 22.19 -6.11 14.30
CA GLU A 48 22.19 -7.50 14.75
C GLU A 48 20.80 -8.17 14.73
N ALA A 49 19.72 -7.39 14.53
CA ALA A 49 18.34 -7.86 14.68
C ALA A 49 17.64 -8.32 13.38
N ASP A 50 18.32 -8.30 12.23
CA ASP A 50 17.67 -8.44 10.90
C ASP A 50 17.25 -9.87 10.52
N ALA A 51 17.69 -10.91 11.26
CA ALA A 51 17.50 -12.31 10.87
C ALA A 51 16.12 -12.93 11.20
N LYS A 52 15.15 -12.19 11.77
CA LYS A 52 13.88 -12.79 12.26
C LYS A 52 12.55 -12.17 11.78
N ASP A 53 12.57 -11.13 10.94
CA ASP A 53 11.34 -10.37 10.61
C ASP A 53 10.77 -10.65 9.19
N GLY A 54 11.07 -11.82 8.62
CA GLY A 54 10.77 -12.18 7.23
C GLY A 54 9.35 -12.71 6.93
N THR A 55 8.27 -12.26 7.59
CA THR A 55 6.93 -12.82 7.29
C THR A 55 5.72 -11.87 7.32
N ALA A 56 5.89 -10.56 7.50
CA ALA A 56 4.73 -9.65 7.47
C ALA A 56 4.95 -8.46 6.51
N GLY A 57 4.70 -8.66 5.22
CA GLY A 57 4.82 -7.54 4.27
C GLY A 57 4.62 -7.86 2.80
N SER A 58 3.66 -8.70 2.43
CA SER A 58 3.18 -8.70 1.05
C SER A 58 1.71 -9.10 1.00
N ALA A 59 0.83 -8.11 0.99
CA ALA A 59 -0.55 -8.25 0.52
C ALA A 59 -0.92 -6.94 -0.15
N GLY A 60 -0.55 -6.82 -1.42
CA GLY A 60 -0.73 -5.67 -2.33
C GLY A 60 -2.15 -5.11 -2.38
N ASP A 61 -2.26 -3.88 -2.89
CA ASP A 61 -3.37 -3.43 -3.73
C ASP A 61 -2.88 -2.18 -4.50
N ASP A 62 -1.99 -2.43 -5.46
CA ASP A 62 -1.78 -1.57 -6.63
C ASP A 62 -2.84 -1.92 -7.71
N ALA A 63 -4.11 -2.01 -7.29
CA ALA A 63 -5.22 -2.35 -8.17
C ALA A 63 -6.32 -1.30 -8.06
N ALA A 64 -6.12 -0.16 -8.74
CA ALA A 64 -7.11 0.48 -9.61
C ALA A 64 -6.73 1.94 -9.90
N SER A 65 -5.85 2.13 -10.88
CA SER A 65 -6.01 3.20 -11.89
C SER A 65 -5.31 2.75 -13.16
N THR A 66 -6.06 1.98 -13.95
CA THR A 66 -5.85 1.74 -15.37
C THR A 66 -5.46 3.06 -16.08
N PRO A 67 -4.34 3.13 -16.82
CA PRO A 67 -4.17 4.17 -17.82
C PRO A 67 -5.17 3.87 -18.93
N PRO A 68 -6.15 4.74 -19.25
CA PRO A 68 -6.83 4.60 -20.52
C PRO A 68 -5.77 4.80 -21.61
N ALA A 69 -5.61 3.77 -22.44
CA ALA A 69 -4.88 3.85 -23.68
C ALA A 69 -5.49 4.98 -24.53
N ALA A 70 -4.81 6.14 -24.56
CA ALA A 70 -4.95 7.09 -25.64
C ALA A 70 -3.73 6.92 -26.54
N THR A 71 -3.89 6.04 -27.53
CA THR A 71 -3.18 6.12 -28.80
C THR A 71 -3.29 7.54 -29.33
N ALA A 72 -2.18 8.27 -29.31
CA ALA A 72 -1.88 9.35 -30.24
C ALA A 72 -0.42 9.17 -30.68
N ASP A 73 -0.16 8.01 -31.27
CA ASP A 73 0.91 7.84 -32.24
C ASP A 73 0.58 8.72 -33.44
N GLY A 74 1.41 9.71 -33.74
CA GLY A 74 1.10 10.64 -34.81
C GLY A 74 1.95 11.89 -34.92
N THR A 75 3.27 11.83 -34.73
CA THR A 75 4.22 12.59 -35.58
C THR A 75 5.59 11.95 -35.49
N LYS A 76 5.71 10.77 -36.11
CA LYS A 76 6.99 10.21 -36.53
C LYS A 76 7.66 11.27 -37.40
N LYS A 77 8.70 11.94 -36.87
CA LYS A 77 9.73 12.59 -37.70
C LYS A 77 10.60 11.48 -38.27
N PRO A 78 10.42 11.17 -39.55
CA PRO A 78 11.51 11.19 -40.51
C PRO A 78 10.99 12.03 -41.70
N ASP A 79 11.77 12.73 -42.51
CA ASP A 79 12.77 12.22 -43.40
C ASP A 79 13.66 13.41 -43.79
N SER A 80 14.96 13.25 -43.61
CA SER A 80 15.93 13.98 -44.41
C SER A 80 15.92 13.34 -45.81
N SER A 81 16.06 14.15 -46.87
CA SER A 81 16.19 13.80 -48.29
C SER A 81 14.92 13.83 -49.17
N SER A 82 14.68 14.98 -49.81
CA SER A 82 14.15 15.18 -51.18
C SER A 82 14.10 16.70 -51.38
N GLY A 83 15.02 17.36 -52.09
CA GLY A 83 15.18 17.31 -53.54
C GLY A 83 14.67 18.63 -54.14
N ALA A 84 15.55 19.63 -54.28
CA ALA A 84 15.56 20.71 -55.29
C ALA A 84 16.66 21.73 -54.94
#